data_AF-A0A971Y878-F1
#
_entry.id   AF-A0A971Y878-F1
#
_cell.length_a   1.000
_cell.length_b   1.000
_cell.length_c   1.000
_cell.angle_alpha   90.00
_cell.angle_beta   90.00
_cell.angle_gamma   90.00
#
_symmetry.space_group_name_H-M   'P 1'
#
loop_
_entity.id
_entity.type
_entity.pdbx_description
1 polymer ?
#
loop_
_entity_poly.entity_id
_entity_poly.type
_entity_poly.pdbx_seq_one_letter_code
_entity_poly.pdbx_strand_id
1 'polypeptide(L)'
;MYNRQRGSLSLEAGLVMAIFLVLLMLFYGVVYGYRSQKIAFEVATLFVLEKNTEVLTEKDFDRKLNSPLIKVEKGYVFKAMNRLEEEFSYNVNGFSYPLEEVVFITDYGKMYHLPGCPTVKKSLRPVIKKDVPHLTPCSLCHK
;
A
#
# COMPACT_ATOMS: atom_id res chain seq x y z
N MET A 1 -45.37 -38.24 -42.52
CA MET A 1 -44.95 -37.15 -41.60
C MET A 1 -43.54 -37.46 -41.12
N TYR A 2 -42.52 -36.83 -41.71
CA TYR A 2 -41.11 -37.14 -41.41
C TYR A 2 -40.60 -36.20 -40.32
N ASN A 3 -40.16 -36.79 -39.21
CA ASN A 3 -39.84 -36.10 -37.96
C ASN A 3 -38.46 -35.42 -38.08
N ARG A 4 -38.46 -34.13 -38.44
CA ARG A 4 -37.27 -33.35 -38.85
C ARG A 4 -36.70 -32.47 -37.72
N GLN A 5 -36.65 -32.98 -36.48
CA GLN A 5 -36.20 -32.19 -35.31
C GLN A 5 -34.86 -32.63 -34.69
N ARG A 6 -34.17 -33.65 -35.23
CA ARG A 6 -32.92 -34.15 -34.62
C ARG A 6 -31.65 -33.35 -34.97
N GLY A 7 -31.74 -32.35 -35.84
CA GLY A 7 -30.58 -31.58 -36.32
C GLY A 7 -30.31 -30.24 -35.60
N SER A 8 -31.26 -29.69 -34.83
CA SER A 8 -31.07 -28.39 -34.16
C SER A 8 -30.19 -28.49 -32.91
N LEU A 9 -30.23 -29.65 -32.26
CA LEU A 9 -29.58 -29.88 -30.95
C LEU A 9 -28.04 -29.81 -31.02
N SER A 10 -27.43 -30.19 -32.15
CA SER A 10 -25.98 -30.11 -32.34
C SER A 10 -25.49 -28.69 -32.64
N LEU A 11 -26.28 -27.89 -33.37
CA LEU A 11 -25.96 -26.48 -33.67
C LEU A 11 -26.07 -25.61 -32.43
N GLU A 12 -27.13 -25.79 -31.64
CA GLU A 12 -27.32 -25.11 -30.36
C GLU A 12 -26.19 -25.45 -29.38
N ALA A 13 -25.84 -26.72 -29.24
CA ALA A 13 -24.72 -27.15 -28.40
C ALA A 13 -23.38 -26.54 -28.86
N GLY A 14 -23.11 -26.51 -30.17
CA GLY A 14 -21.90 -25.89 -30.72
C GLY A 14 -21.81 -24.39 -30.42
N LEU A 15 -22.93 -23.67 -30.57
CA LEU A 15 -22.99 -22.22 -30.29
C LEU A 15 -22.83 -21.93 -28.79
N VAL A 16 -23.50 -22.71 -27.93
CA VAL A 16 -23.35 -22.58 -26.47
C VAL A 16 -21.91 -22.84 -26.04
N MET A 17 -21.26 -23.87 -26.58
CA MET A 17 -19.86 -24.16 -26.30
C MET A 17 -18.91 -23.04 -26.76
N ALA A 18 -19.14 -22.46 -27.94
CA ALA A 18 -18.34 -21.35 -28.42
C ALA A 18 -18.46 -20.11 -27.52
N ILE A 19 -19.68 -19.75 -27.12
CA ILE A 19 -19.92 -18.64 -26.18
C ILE A 19 -19.26 -18.93 -24.82
N PHE A 20 -19.41 -20.16 -24.31
CA PHE A 20 -18.80 -20.57 -23.06
C PHE A 20 -17.27 -20.41 -23.08
N LEU A 21 -16.61 -20.83 -24.17
CA LEU A 21 -15.16 -20.69 -24.33
C LEU A 21 -14.72 -19.22 -24.37
N VAL A 22 -15.47 -18.35 -25.06
CA VAL A 22 -15.17 -16.91 -25.08
C VAL A 22 -15.30 -16.30 -23.69
N LEU A 23 -16.36 -16.63 -22.95
CA LEU A 23 -16.53 -16.14 -21.57
C LEU A 23 -15.42 -16.64 -20.65
N LEU A 24 -15.00 -17.90 -20.82
CA LEU A 24 -13.92 -18.50 -20.06
C LEU A 24 -12.57 -17.82 -20.38
N MET A 25 -12.29 -17.53 -21.64
CA MET A 25 -11.10 -16.76 -22.03
C MET A 25 -11.11 -15.34 -21.46
N LEU A 26 -12.25 -14.65 -21.48
CA LEU A 26 -12.40 -13.33 -20.88
C LEU A 26 -12.17 -13.38 -19.36
N PHE A 27 -12.76 -14.36 -18.67
CA PHE A 27 -12.57 -14.56 -17.24
C PHE A 27 -11.10 -14.78 -16.90
N TYR A 28 -10.42 -15.71 -17.58
CA TYR A 28 -9.00 -15.96 -17.34
C TYR A 28 -8.12 -14.77 -17.72
N GLY A 29 -8.47 -14.03 -18.78
CA GLY A 29 -7.78 -12.80 -19.16
C GLY A 29 -7.83 -11.73 -18.07
N VAL A 30 -9.00 -11.52 -17.47
CA VAL A 30 -9.17 -10.59 -16.34
C VAL A 30 -8.40 -11.06 -15.11
N VAL A 31 -8.54 -12.33 -14.72
CA VAL A 31 -7.85 -12.89 -13.55
C VAL A 31 -6.32 -12.84 -13.72
N TYR A 32 -5.83 -13.22 -14.89
CA TYR A 32 -4.40 -13.21 -15.19
C TYR A 32 -3.84 -11.78 -15.31
N GLY A 33 -4.62 -10.88 -15.93
CA GLY A 33 -4.30 -9.46 -16.00
C GLY A 33 -4.15 -8.84 -14.62
N TYR A 34 -5.12 -9.08 -13.72
CA TYR A 34 -5.06 -8.62 -12.34
C TYR A 34 -3.84 -9.17 -11.59
N ARG A 35 -3.58 -10.47 -11.72
CA ARG A 35 -2.40 -11.10 -11.09
C ARG A 35 -1.08 -10.51 -11.61
N SER A 36 -0.97 -10.31 -12.91
CA SER A 36 0.24 -9.76 -13.54
C SER A 36 0.46 -8.30 -13.13
N GLN A 37 -0.59 -7.48 -13.11
CA GLN A 37 -0.53 -6.10 -12.63
C GLN A 37 -0.08 -6.02 -11.17
N LYS A 38 -0.60 -6.91 -10.31
CA LYS A 38 -0.19 -6.99 -8.90
C LYS A 38 1.30 -7.28 -8.74
N ILE A 39 1.81 -8.31 -9.42
CA ILE A 39 3.22 -8.70 -9.36
C ILE A 39 4.11 -7.58 -9.90
N ALA A 40 3.74 -6.98 -11.03
CA ALA A 40 4.49 -5.88 -11.63
C ALA A 40 4.56 -4.66 -10.68
N PHE A 41 3.44 -4.34 -10.02
CA PHE A 41 3.40 -3.27 -9.02
C PHE A 41 4.28 -3.58 -7.81
N GLU A 42 4.23 -4.81 -7.27
CA GLU A 42 5.05 -5.25 -6.14
C GLU A 42 6.55 -5.16 -6.47
N VAL A 43 6.97 -5.68 -7.64
CA VAL A 43 8.38 -5.64 -8.09
C VAL A 43 8.84 -4.19 -8.34
N ALA A 44 8.02 -3.37 -8.99
CA ALA A 44 8.35 -1.96 -9.22
C ALA A 44 8.49 -1.19 -7.90
N THR A 45 7.61 -1.47 -6.95
CA THR A 45 7.63 -0.85 -5.62
C THR A 45 8.90 -1.25 -4.87
N LEU A 46 9.25 -2.54 -4.84
CA LEU A 46 10.49 -3.02 -4.23
C LEU A 46 11.72 -2.39 -4.87
N PHE A 47 11.76 -2.30 -6.20
CA PHE A 47 12.86 -1.65 -6.92
C PHE A 47 12.99 -0.16 -6.53
N VAL A 48 11.87 0.56 -6.47
CA VAL A 48 11.86 1.98 -6.07
C VAL A 48 12.35 2.15 -4.63
N LEU A 49 11.96 1.24 -3.72
CA LEU A 49 12.43 1.26 -2.34
C LEU A 49 13.93 0.92 -2.23
N GLU A 50 14.41 -0.11 -2.94
CA GLU A 50 15.81 -0.54 -2.88
C GLU A 50 16.77 0.51 -3.46
N LYS A 51 16.34 1.22 -4.52
CA LYS A 51 17.18 2.23 -5.18
C LYS A 51 17.03 3.63 -4.60
N ASN A 52 16.03 3.90 -3.76
CA ASN A 52 15.94 5.18 -3.07
C ASN A 52 16.79 5.19 -1.80
N THR A 53 17.80 6.05 -1.80
CA THR A 53 18.57 6.39 -0.60
C THR A 53 17.93 7.53 0.21
N GLU A 54 16.88 8.15 -0.31
CA GLU A 54 16.16 9.26 0.32
C GLU A 54 14.91 8.78 1.07
N VAL A 55 14.49 9.56 2.07
CA VAL A 55 13.24 9.33 2.79
C VAL A 55 12.07 9.63 1.85
N LEU A 56 11.33 8.61 1.46
CA LEU A 56 10.11 8.76 0.65
C LEU A 56 8.91 9.01 1.56
N THR A 57 8.26 10.16 1.41
CA THR A 57 7.01 10.45 2.13
C THR A 57 5.79 9.99 1.32
N GLU A 58 4.64 9.77 1.97
CA GLU A 58 3.38 9.46 1.26
C GLU A 58 3.04 10.54 0.22
N LYS A 59 3.32 11.82 0.53
CA LYS A 59 3.14 12.93 -0.43
C LYS A 59 4.00 12.78 -1.67
N ASP A 60 5.21 12.24 -1.55
CA ASP A 60 6.09 12.00 -2.69
C ASP A 60 5.57 10.88 -3.57
N PHE A 61 5.03 9.82 -2.96
CA PHE A 61 4.36 8.75 -3.69
C PHE A 61 3.08 9.24 -4.37
N ASP A 62 2.21 9.96 -3.66
CA ASP A 62 0.99 10.54 -4.22
C ASP A 62 1.31 11.44 -5.41
N ARG A 63 2.35 12.28 -5.31
CA ARG A 63 2.75 13.17 -6.41
C ARG A 63 3.33 12.41 -7.61
N LYS A 64 4.15 11.38 -7.37
CA LYS A 64 4.82 10.63 -8.44
C LYS A 64 3.90 9.60 -9.11
N LEU A 65 2.97 9.01 -8.35
CA LEU A 65 2.06 7.98 -8.84
C LEU A 65 0.76 8.55 -9.38
N ASN A 66 0.28 9.71 -8.89
CA ASN A 66 -0.86 10.38 -9.52
C ASN A 66 -0.43 10.97 -10.86
N SER A 67 -0.79 10.24 -11.92
CA SER A 67 -0.61 10.65 -13.31
C SER A 67 -1.98 10.71 -14.00
N PRO A 68 -2.08 11.30 -15.21
CA PRO A 68 -3.32 11.24 -15.99
C PRO A 68 -3.82 9.81 -16.26
N LEU A 69 -2.90 8.83 -16.20
CA LEU A 69 -3.17 7.42 -16.50
C LEU A 69 -3.45 6.59 -15.24
N ILE A 70 -3.01 7.04 -14.07
CA ILE A 70 -3.10 6.31 -12.81
C ILE A 70 -3.53 7.28 -11.71
N LYS A 71 -4.75 7.11 -11.20
CA LYS A 71 -5.19 7.75 -9.96
C LYS A 71 -5.02 6.77 -8.82
N VAL A 72 -4.20 7.12 -7.84
CA VAL A 72 -4.01 6.33 -6.63
C VAL A 72 -4.92 6.92 -5.56
N GLU A 73 -5.79 6.10 -4.97
CA GLU A 73 -6.57 6.52 -3.80
C GLU A 73 -5.64 6.79 -2.62
N LYS A 74 -5.92 7.83 -1.84
CA LYS A 74 -5.16 8.13 -0.62
C LYS A 74 -5.10 6.90 0.29
N GLY A 75 -3.92 6.59 0.82
CA GLY A 75 -3.68 5.43 1.67
C GLY A 75 -3.51 4.09 0.95
N TYR A 76 -3.66 4.02 -0.39
CA TYR A 76 -3.45 2.77 -1.14
C TYR A 76 -2.01 2.27 -1.06
N VAL A 77 -1.03 3.20 -1.03
CA VAL A 77 0.40 2.87 -0.88
C VAL A 77 0.65 2.21 0.46
N PHE A 78 0.11 2.75 1.56
CA PHE A 78 0.20 2.12 2.88
C PHE A 78 -0.48 0.77 2.93
N LYS A 79 -1.64 0.61 2.27
CA LYS A 79 -2.34 -0.67 2.20
C LYS A 79 -1.56 -1.74 1.42
N ALA A 80 -0.85 -1.35 0.36
CA ALA A 80 0.05 -2.23 -0.37
C ALA A 80 1.32 -2.56 0.45
N MET A 81 1.85 -1.57 1.17
CA MET A 81 2.99 -1.72 2.08
C MET A 81 2.68 -2.61 3.28
N ASN A 82 1.46 -2.61 3.81
CA ASN A 82 1.04 -3.52 4.90
C ASN A 82 1.30 -5.00 4.55
N ARG A 83 1.15 -5.36 3.27
CA ARG A 83 1.44 -6.73 2.82
C ARG A 83 2.93 -7.01 2.74
N LEU A 84 3.73 -5.99 2.39
CA LEU A 84 5.18 -6.06 2.44
C LEU A 84 5.69 -6.12 3.89
N GLU A 85 4.97 -5.53 4.85
CA GLU A 85 5.28 -5.59 6.28
C GLU A 85 5.13 -7.01 6.86
N GLU A 86 4.19 -7.81 6.33
CA GLU A 86 4.05 -9.24 6.67
C GLU A 86 5.21 -10.09 6.12
N GLU A 87 5.74 -9.74 4.94
CA GLU A 87 6.73 -10.55 4.21
C GLU A 87 8.18 -10.13 4.49
N PHE A 88 8.39 -8.86 4.83
CA PHE A 88 9.66 -8.30 5.24
C PHE A 88 9.46 -7.66 6.61
N SER A 89 9.95 -8.32 7.67
CA SER A 89 9.89 -7.78 9.03
C SER A 89 10.77 -6.54 9.15
N TYR A 90 10.26 -5.38 8.75
CA TYR A 90 10.89 -4.11 9.04
C TYR A 90 10.77 -3.86 10.54
N ASN A 91 11.84 -3.40 11.19
CA ASN A 91 11.74 -2.92 12.56
C ASN A 91 10.84 -1.68 12.55
N VAL A 92 9.58 -1.83 12.94
CA VAL A 92 8.64 -0.72 13.12
C VAL A 92 9.24 0.19 14.18
N ASN A 93 9.82 1.29 13.74
CA ASN A 93 10.36 2.32 14.60
C ASN A 93 9.51 3.58 14.42
N GLY A 94 9.74 4.60 15.24
CA GLY A 94 8.97 5.84 15.13
C GLY A 94 8.99 6.47 13.73
N PHE A 95 9.91 6.10 12.83
CA PHE A 95 9.95 6.63 11.45
C PHE A 95 8.94 5.97 10.49
N SER A 96 8.29 4.88 10.90
CA SER A 96 7.23 4.21 10.11
C SER A 96 5.88 4.96 10.16
N TYR A 97 5.77 6.00 10.98
CA TYR A 97 4.53 6.74 11.21
C TYR A 97 4.60 8.14 10.59
N PRO A 98 3.45 8.75 10.23
CA PRO A 98 3.39 10.13 9.77
C PRO A 98 4.14 11.04 10.74
N LEU A 99 4.93 11.99 10.25
CA LEU A 99 5.75 12.86 11.10
C LEU A 99 4.92 13.62 12.16
N GLU A 100 3.63 13.81 11.90
CA GLU A 100 2.68 14.41 12.84
C GLU A 100 2.37 13.52 14.07
N GLU A 101 2.54 12.21 13.95
CA GLU A 101 2.30 11.21 15.01
C GLU A 101 3.56 10.85 15.80
N VAL A 102 4.72 11.30 15.33
CA VAL A 102 6.03 10.95 15.88
C VAL A 102 6.50 12.04 16.83
N VAL A 103 6.86 11.62 18.04
CA VAL A 103 7.48 12.49 19.04
C VAL A 103 8.84 11.92 19.45
N PHE A 104 9.71 12.80 19.93
CA PHE A 104 11.05 12.44 20.34
C PHE A 104 11.14 12.43 21.86
N ILE A 105 11.63 11.35 22.44
CA ILE A 105 11.87 11.22 23.89
C ILE A 105 13.36 11.08 24.18
N THR A 106 13.85 11.68 25.27
CA THR A 106 15.25 11.53 25.70
C THR A 106 15.43 10.21 26.45
N ASP A 107 16.67 9.73 26.56
CA ASP A 107 16.99 8.53 27.33
C ASP A 107 16.56 8.61 28.81
N TYR A 108 16.41 9.82 29.35
CA TYR A 108 15.93 10.10 30.71
C TYR A 108 14.43 10.48 30.77
N GLY A 109 13.72 10.41 29.64
CA GLY A 109 12.59 11.28 29.29
C GLY A 109 11.32 11.16 30.14
N LYS A 110 11.02 12.23 30.91
CA LYS A 110 9.70 12.50 31.51
C LYS A 110 8.75 13.30 30.58
N MET A 111 9.25 13.73 29.43
CA MET A 111 8.52 14.60 28.48
C MET A 111 8.81 14.17 27.04
N TYR A 112 7.92 14.53 26.13
CA TYR A 112 8.11 14.36 24.69
C TYR A 112 8.40 15.68 23.98
N HIS A 113 9.09 15.60 22.84
CA HIS A 113 9.43 16.74 21.98
C HIS A 113 8.83 16.57 20.58
N LEU A 114 8.33 17.66 19.99
CA LEU A 114 7.89 17.68 18.60
C LEU A 114 9.10 17.72 17.64
N PRO A 115 8.93 17.27 16.38
CA PRO A 115 9.93 17.46 15.33
C PRO A 115 10.33 18.94 15.22
N GLY A 116 11.63 19.23 15.29
CA GLY A 116 12.15 20.61 15.18
C GLY A 116 12.21 21.42 16.48
N CYS A 117 11.89 20.84 17.64
CA CYS A 117 12.07 21.52 18.92
C CYS A 117 13.57 21.85 19.16
N PRO A 118 13.95 23.08 19.56
CA PRO A 118 15.36 23.49 19.65
C PRO A 118 16.14 22.79 20.77
N THR A 119 15.45 22.20 21.75
CA THR A 119 16.08 21.42 22.83
C THR A 119 16.34 19.96 22.44
N VAL A 120 16.00 19.57 21.21
CA VAL A 120 16.21 18.23 20.66
C VAL A 120 17.72 18.02 20.45
N LYS A 121 18.38 17.36 21.41
CA LYS A 121 19.78 16.93 21.29
C LYS A 121 19.86 15.49 20.78
N LYS A 122 21.05 15.09 20.28
CA LYS A 122 21.35 13.83 19.56
C LYS A 122 20.97 12.50 20.25
N SER A 123 20.51 12.52 21.50
CA SER A 123 20.16 11.34 22.32
C SER A 123 18.64 11.09 22.38
N LEU A 124 17.93 11.31 21.27
CA LEU A 124 16.48 11.20 21.21
C LEU A 124 16.05 9.94 20.46
N ARG A 125 15.14 9.20 21.09
CA ARG A 125 14.47 8.05 20.46
C ARG A 125 13.13 8.52 19.90
N PRO A 126 12.84 8.29 18.61
CA PRO A 126 11.53 8.55 18.05
C PRO A 126 10.54 7.49 18.53
N VAL A 127 9.39 7.93 19.03
CA VAL A 127 8.29 7.09 19.51
C VAL A 127 6.97 7.62 19.00
N ILE A 128 5.95 6.76 18.95
CA ILE A 128 4.62 7.17 18.53
C ILE A 128 3.94 7.86 19.71
N LYS A 129 3.34 9.03 19.47
CA LYS A 129 2.67 9.82 20.53
C LYS A 129 1.61 9.01 21.31
N LYS A 130 0.89 8.12 20.60
CA LYS A 130 -0.15 7.25 21.17
C LYS A 130 0.41 6.23 22.18
N ASP A 131 1.67 5.84 22.05
CA ASP A 131 2.32 4.84 22.92
C ASP A 131 2.88 5.46 24.21
N VAL A 132 2.97 6.80 24.25
CA VAL A 132 3.47 7.55 25.41
C VAL A 132 2.43 8.55 25.95
N PRO A 133 1.20 8.11 26.28
CA PRO A 133 0.11 9.01 26.69
C PRO A 133 0.38 9.68 28.05
N HIS A 134 1.30 9.13 28.83
CA HIS A 134 1.67 9.62 30.16
C HIS A 134 2.75 10.72 30.12
N LEU A 135 3.40 10.93 28.97
CA LEU A 135 4.41 11.97 28.82
C LEU A 135 3.75 13.30 28.46
N THR A 136 4.15 14.36 29.13
CA THR A 136 3.72 15.72 28.80
C THR A 136 4.62 16.32 27.72
N PRO A 137 4.12 17.26 26.90
CA PRO A 137 4.98 17.99 25.99
C PRO A 137 6.06 18.76 26.74
N CYS A 138 7.20 18.95 26.08
CA CYS A 138 8.20 19.89 26.54
C CYS A 138 7.61 21.31 26.65
N SER A 139 8.16 22.16 27.52
CA SER A 139 7.68 23.54 27.72
C SER A 139 7.64 24.37 26.43
N LEU A 140 8.53 24.07 25.47
CA LEU A 140 8.59 24.73 24.16
C LEU A 140 7.67 24.06 23.11
N CYS A 141 7.18 22.86 23.40
CA CYS A 141 6.41 21.99 22.51
C CYS A 141 4.90 22.04 22.82
N HIS A 142 4.49 22.89 23.76
CA HIS A 142 3.13 23.00 24.28
C HIS A 142 2.14 23.69 23.32
N LYS A 143 2.55 24.00 22.09
CA LYS A 143 1.74 24.67 21.08
C LYS A 143 0.82 23.71 20.34
#